data_AF-A0A2A7BSF4-F1
#
_entry.id   AF-A0A2A7BSF4-F1
#
_cell.length_a   1.000
_cell.length_b   1.000
_cell.length_c   1.000
_cell.angle_alpha   90.00
_cell.angle_beta   90.00
_cell.angle_gamma   90.00
#
_symmetry.space_group_name_H-M   'P 1'
#
loop_
_entity.id
_entity.type
_entity.pdbx_description
1 polymer ?
#
loop_
_entity_poly.entity_id
_entity_poly.type
_entity_poly.pdbx_seq_one_letter_code
_entity_poly.pdbx_strand_id
1 'polypeptide(L)'
;MGFDAFHLADTLLTQPLQIIVGSKQGAFGSYKDGHEFYEKAASAKKDLLVVEGASHYDLYDQPEPVKIAVEKLTSFYNENL
;
A
#
# COMPACT_ATOMS: atom_id res chain seq x y z
N MET A 1 22.41 -6.57 -13.32
CA MET A 1 21.25 -7.08 -12.57
C MET A 1 20.83 -5.99 -11.60
N GLY A 2 19.56 -5.60 -11.61
CA GLY A 2 19.01 -4.58 -10.73
C GLY A 2 18.21 -5.20 -9.59
N PHE A 3 17.98 -4.42 -8.54
CA PHE A 3 17.05 -4.77 -7.48
C PHE A 3 15.60 -4.61 -7.96
N ASP A 4 14.76 -5.60 -7.68
CA ASP A 4 13.30 -5.56 -7.87
C ASP A 4 12.64 -5.95 -6.55
N ALA A 5 11.96 -5.00 -5.91
CA ALA A 5 11.27 -5.23 -4.64
C ALA A 5 10.08 -6.20 -4.77
N PHE A 6 9.56 -6.40 -5.99
CA PHE A 6 8.39 -7.23 -6.26
C PHE A 6 8.76 -8.59 -6.86
N HIS A 7 10.04 -8.95 -6.88
CA HIS A 7 10.49 -10.22 -7.42
C HIS A 7 9.81 -11.39 -6.68
N LEU A 8 9.12 -12.26 -7.44
CA LEU A 8 8.36 -13.43 -6.95
C LEU A 8 7.19 -13.12 -6.01
N ALA A 9 6.72 -11.87 -5.92
CA ALA A 9 5.55 -11.53 -5.10
C ALA A 9 4.27 -12.28 -5.54
N ASP A 10 4.18 -12.64 -6.82
CA ASP A 10 3.13 -13.45 -7.45
C ASP A 10 3.18 -14.93 -7.08
N THR A 11 4.23 -15.38 -6.39
CA THR A 11 4.36 -16.77 -5.94
C THR A 11 4.53 -16.87 -4.42
N LEU A 12 5.35 -15.99 -3.82
CA LEU A 12 5.83 -16.15 -2.44
C LEU A 12 5.10 -15.26 -1.43
N LEU A 13 4.58 -14.10 -1.84
CA LEU A 13 3.87 -13.20 -0.93
C LEU A 13 2.41 -13.63 -0.82
N THR A 14 2.12 -14.48 0.17
CA THR A 14 0.79 -15.09 0.38
C THR A 14 0.10 -14.61 1.67
N GLN A 15 0.84 -13.90 2.52
CA GLN A 15 0.37 -13.30 3.76
C GLN A 15 -0.74 -12.28 3.48
N PRO A 16 -1.64 -12.01 4.44
CA PRO A 16 -2.55 -10.87 4.34
C PRO A 16 -1.76 -9.59 4.02
N LEU A 17 -2.29 -8.78 3.10
CA LEU A 17 -1.59 -7.61 2.57
C LEU A 17 -2.48 -6.37 2.59
N GLN A 18 -2.01 -5.30 3.22
CA GLN A 18 -2.62 -3.98 3.13
C GLN A 18 -1.66 -3.03 2.43
N ILE A 19 -2.11 -2.39 1.35
CA ILE A 19 -1.38 -1.33 0.65
C ILE A 19 -2.15 -0.01 0.85
N ILE A 20 -1.44 1.08 1.07
CA ILE A 20 -2.02 2.43 1.23
C ILE A 20 -1.23 3.41 0.36
N VAL A 21 -1.94 4.14 -0.51
CA VAL A 21 -1.36 5.15 -1.40
C VAL A 21 -2.19 6.43 -1.39
N GLY A 22 -1.60 7.58 -1.75
CA GLY A 22 -2.34 8.83 -1.92
C GLY A 22 -2.79 9.02 -3.38
N SER A 23 -3.96 9.62 -3.62
CA SER A 23 -4.48 9.80 -4.98
C SER A 23 -3.78 10.88 -5.81
N LYS A 24 -3.09 11.83 -5.17
CA LYS A 24 -2.27 12.83 -5.88
C LYS A 24 -0.94 12.23 -6.32
N GLN A 25 -0.85 11.92 -7.61
CA GLN A 25 0.35 11.35 -8.22
C GLN A 25 1.51 12.36 -8.27
N GLY A 26 2.70 11.89 -7.89
CA GLY A 26 3.96 12.63 -7.98
C GLY A 26 5.03 11.84 -8.75
N ALA A 27 6.27 12.32 -8.73
CA ALA A 27 7.36 11.73 -9.49
C ALA A 27 7.86 10.36 -8.98
N PHE A 28 7.48 9.95 -7.76
CA PHE A 28 7.99 8.74 -7.10
C PHE A 28 7.30 7.44 -7.51
N GLY A 29 6.27 7.50 -8.34
CA GLY A 29 5.59 6.29 -8.83
C GLY A 29 4.75 5.54 -7.80
N SER A 30 4.68 5.98 -6.54
CA SER A 30 4.05 5.23 -5.45
C SER A 30 2.59 4.83 -5.69
N TYR A 31 1.82 5.67 -6.39
CA TYR A 31 0.46 5.32 -6.82
C TYR A 31 0.49 4.11 -7.77
N LYS A 32 1.26 4.21 -8.86
CA LYS A 32 1.42 3.12 -9.84
C LYS A 32 1.94 1.85 -9.17
N ASP A 33 3.00 1.96 -8.37
CA ASP A 33 3.65 0.82 -7.72
C ASP A 33 2.71 0.13 -6.74
N GLY A 34 1.89 0.87 -5.99
CA GLY A 34 0.89 0.30 -5.09
C GLY A 34 -0.19 -0.51 -5.84
N HIS A 35 -0.66 -0.01 -6.98
CA HIS A 35 -1.59 -0.73 -7.85
C HIS A 35 -0.94 -1.96 -8.51
N GLU A 36 0.27 -1.82 -9.05
CA GLU A 36 0.99 -2.93 -9.68
C GLU A 36 1.28 -4.05 -8.66
N PHE A 37 1.72 -3.70 -7.46
CA PHE A 37 1.99 -4.66 -6.41
C PHE A 37 0.72 -5.34 -5.89
N TYR A 38 -0.40 -4.59 -5.79
CA TYR A 38 -1.70 -5.17 -5.45
C TYR A 38 -2.11 -6.25 -6.44
N GLU A 39 -2.02 -5.97 -7.75
CA GLU A 39 -2.34 -6.95 -8.79
C GLU A 39 -1.40 -8.16 -8.73
N LYS A 40 -0.10 -7.91 -8.58
CA LYS A 40 0.95 -8.94 -8.62
C LYS A 40 0.93 -9.88 -7.42
N ALA A 41 0.66 -9.40 -6.20
CA ALA A 41 0.82 -10.20 -4.98
C ALA A 41 -0.09 -11.45 -4.96
N ALA A 42 0.46 -12.62 -4.58
CA ALA A 42 -0.25 -13.88 -4.43
C ALA A 42 -1.20 -13.94 -3.21
N SER A 43 -1.21 -12.89 -2.38
CA SER A 43 -2.04 -12.76 -1.19
C SER A 43 -3.53 -12.94 -1.51
N ALA A 44 -4.16 -13.92 -0.85
CA ALA A 44 -5.60 -14.16 -0.99
C ALA A 44 -6.45 -13.11 -0.25
N LYS A 45 -5.96 -12.61 0.90
CA LYS A 45 -6.55 -11.48 1.63
C LYS A 45 -5.69 -10.25 1.35
N LYS A 46 -6.07 -9.44 0.36
CA LYS A 46 -5.37 -8.19 0.02
C LYS A 46 -6.32 -7.03 -0.17
N ASP A 47 -5.90 -5.87 0.28
CA ASP A 47 -6.63 -4.60 0.13
C ASP A 47 -5.70 -3.46 -0.28
N LEU A 48 -6.25 -2.53 -1.09
CA LEU A 48 -5.58 -1.32 -1.52
C LEU A 48 -6.46 -0.12 -1.15
N LEU A 49 -6.00 0.68 -0.19
CA LEU A 49 -6.65 1.93 0.18
C LEU A 49 -5.99 3.09 -0.56
N VAL A 50 -6.77 3.83 -1.33
CA VAL A 50 -6.38 5.11 -1.91
C VAL A 50 -6.90 6.23 -1.01
N VAL A 51 -6.00 7.01 -0.42
CA VAL A 51 -6.34 8.18 0.41
C VAL A 51 -6.56 9.37 -0.51
N GLU A 52 -7.84 9.73 -0.69
CA GLU A 52 -8.23 10.78 -1.62
C GLU A 52 -7.68 12.15 -1.20
N GLY A 53 -7.11 12.87 -2.18
CA GLY A 53 -6.55 14.20 -1.96
C GLY A 53 -5.19 14.22 -1.28
N ALA A 54 -4.65 13.08 -0.86
CA ALA A 54 -3.30 12.98 -0.31
C ALA A 54 -2.27 12.72 -1.41
N SER A 55 -1.10 13.34 -1.29
CA SER A 55 0.11 13.00 -2.04
C SER A 55 0.95 11.94 -1.32
N HIS A 56 1.99 11.45 -1.99
CA HIS A 56 3.00 10.59 -1.37
C HIS A 56 3.57 11.19 -0.07
N TYR A 57 3.83 12.51 -0.07
CA TYR A 57 4.42 13.18 1.08
C TYR A 57 3.42 13.39 2.22
N ASP A 58 2.15 13.61 1.89
CA ASP A 58 1.14 13.87 2.91
C ASP A 58 0.95 12.67 3.85
N LEU A 59 1.20 11.45 3.35
CA LEU A 59 1.15 10.23 4.14
C LEU A 59 2.31 10.09 5.15
N TYR A 60 3.34 10.94 5.09
CA TYR A 60 4.41 10.93 6.10
C TYR A 60 4.04 11.68 7.37
N ASP A 61 3.34 12.81 7.26
CA ASP A 61 3.20 13.74 8.39
C ASP A 61 1.89 14.54 8.46
N GLN A 62 1.04 14.53 7.42
CA GLN A 62 -0.19 15.32 7.48
C GLN A 62 -1.21 14.61 8.38
N PRO A 63 -1.73 15.29 9.42
CA PRO A 63 -2.50 14.63 10.47
C PRO A 63 -3.72 13.83 9.97
N GLU A 64 -4.44 14.36 8.97
CA GLU A 64 -5.63 13.70 8.44
C GLU A 64 -5.29 12.46 7.59
N PRO A 65 -4.46 12.53 6.53
CA PRO A 65 -4.03 11.34 5.78
C PRO A 65 -3.39 10.26 6.65
N VAL A 66 -2.54 10.65 7.60
CA VAL A 66 -1.91 9.72 8.54
C VAL A 66 -2.94 9.04 9.41
N LYS A 67 -3.93 9.79 9.94
CA LYS A 67 -5.02 9.21 10.74
C LYS A 67 -5.79 8.16 9.95
N ILE A 68 -6.18 8.46 8.71
CA ILE A 68 -6.90 7.51 7.83
C ILE A 68 -6.06 6.24 7.63
N ALA A 69 -4.77 6.39 7.32
CA ALA A 69 -3.87 5.27 7.10
C ALA A 69 -3.69 4.41 8.37
N VAL A 70 -3.50 5.04 9.52
CA VAL A 70 -3.33 4.35 10.81
C VAL A 70 -4.60 3.62 11.22
N GLU A 71 -5.79 4.23 11.10
CA GLU A 71 -7.05 3.57 11.40
C GLU A 71 -7.26 2.30 10.55
N LYS A 72 -6.94 2.38 9.26
CA LYS A 72 -6.98 1.21 8.36
C LYS A 72 -5.99 0.13 8.78
N LEU A 73 -4.75 0.50 9.07
CA LEU A 73 -3.70 -0.44 9.52
C LEU A 73 -4.06 -1.08 10.86
N THR A 74 -4.60 -0.31 11.81
CA THR A 74 -5.05 -0.84 13.11
C THR A 74 -6.15 -1.88 12.92
N SER A 75 -7.18 -1.60 12.12
CA SER A 75 -8.22 -2.59 11.82
C SER A 75 -7.64 -3.84 11.14
N PHE A 76 -6.78 -3.65 10.14
CA PHE A 76 -6.15 -4.75 9.42
C PHE A 76 -5.32 -5.64 10.35
N TYR A 77 -4.45 -5.08 11.19
CA TYR A 77 -3.61 -5.89 12.06
C TYR A 77 -4.40 -6.59 13.17
N ASN A 78 -5.42 -5.96 13.74
CA ASN A 78 -6.30 -6.60 14.72
C ASN A 78 -7.03 -7.84 14.15
N GLU A 79 -7.26 -7.90 12.85
CA GLU A 79 -7.89 -9.05 12.19
C GLU A 79 -6.92 -10.16 11.75
N ASN A 80 -5.63 -9.86 11.61
CA ASN A 80 -4.68 -10.71 10.90
C ASN A 80 -3.42 -11.09 11.70
N LEU A 81 -3.25 -10.58 12.93
CA LEU A 81 -2.19 -10.93 13.87
C LEU A 81 -2.79 -11.42 15.19
#